data_AF-A0A9W8K6T9-F1
#
_entry.id   AF-A0A9W8K6T9-F1
#
_cell.length_a   1.000
_cell.length_b   1.000
_cell.length_c   1.000
_cell.angle_alpha   90.00
_cell.angle_beta   90.00
_cell.angle_gamma   90.00
#
_symmetry.space_group_name_H-M   'P 1'
#
loop_
_entity.id
_entity.type
_entity.pdbx_description
1 polymer ?
#
loop_
_entity_poly.entity_id
_entity_poly.type
_entity_poly.pdbx_seq_one_letter_code
_entity_poly.pdbx_strand_id
1 'polypeptide(L)'
;MSTLPSNVTDKANESLFANILTPGSSLHPTFLLIVDGAFVVLFLVFVALAFVTSGNFHVFALMAIELCLWTSVKWFVSELKKVPVQVETERHEGKPKEE
;
A
#
# COMPACT_ATOMS: atom_id res chain seq x y z
N MET A 1 3.51 15.86 -31.31
CA MET A 1 3.91 15.08 -30.12
C MET A 1 3.57 15.94 -28.91
N SER A 2 2.39 15.74 -28.30
CA SER A 2 1.89 16.61 -27.23
C SER A 2 2.71 16.42 -25.95
N THR A 3 3.51 17.42 -25.61
CA THR A 3 4.16 17.52 -24.30
C THR A 3 3.09 17.90 -23.28
N LEU A 4 2.80 17.01 -22.32
CA LEU A 4 1.92 17.32 -21.20
C LEU A 4 2.49 18.52 -20.41
N PRO A 5 1.64 19.45 -19.94
CA PRO A 5 2.11 20.60 -19.18
C PRO A 5 2.64 20.15 -17.81
N SER A 6 3.89 20.52 -17.50
CA SER A 6 4.56 20.29 -16.21
C SER A 6 3.72 20.74 -15.00
N ASN A 7 2.80 21.69 -15.19
CA ASN A 7 1.86 22.16 -14.17
C ASN A 7 0.99 21.06 -13.53
N VAL A 8 0.66 20.00 -14.27
CA VAL A 8 -0.20 18.92 -13.76
C VAL A 8 0.59 17.95 -12.88
N THR A 9 1.84 17.68 -13.23
CA THR A 9 2.73 16.81 -12.44
C THR A 9 3.02 17.46 -11.09
N ASP A 10 3.41 18.73 -11.04
CA ASP A 10 3.75 19.41 -9.79
C ASP A 10 2.59 19.44 -8.77
N LYS A 11 1.36 19.65 -9.25
CA LYS A 11 0.17 19.62 -8.38
C LYS A 11 -0.18 18.23 -7.86
N ALA A 12 0.12 17.18 -8.63
CA ALA A 12 -0.03 15.80 -8.16
C ALA A 12 0.98 15.51 -7.04
N ASN A 13 2.23 15.92 -7.19
CA ASN A 13 3.29 15.71 -6.18
C ASN A 13 2.92 16.32 -4.82
N GLU A 14 2.54 17.60 -4.84
CA GLU A 14 2.19 18.39 -3.64
C GLU A 14 0.97 17.80 -2.93
N SER A 15 -0.03 17.34 -3.70
CA SER A 15 -1.23 16.72 -3.14
C SER A 15 -0.98 15.32 -2.58
N LEU A 16 -0.07 14.53 -3.16
CA LEU A 16 0.35 13.25 -2.57
C LEU A 16 1.18 13.45 -1.31
N PHE A 17 2.07 14.45 -1.28
CA PHE A 17 2.87 14.79 -0.10
C PHE A 17 1.99 15.34 1.04
N ALA A 18 1.04 16.22 0.71
CA ALA A 18 0.07 16.76 1.67
C ALA A 18 -0.88 15.67 2.21
N ASN A 19 -1.30 14.72 1.36
CA ASN A 19 -2.07 13.55 1.80
C ASN A 19 -1.21 12.66 2.72
N ILE A 20 0.04 12.35 2.38
CA ILE A 20 0.96 11.56 3.21
C ILE A 20 1.17 12.18 4.60
N LEU A 21 1.18 13.51 4.72
CA LEU A 21 1.30 14.22 6.00
C LEU A 21 -0.02 14.37 6.76
N THR A 22 -1.16 14.06 6.14
CA THR A 22 -2.46 14.06 6.81
C THR A 22 -2.60 12.75 7.60
N PRO A 23 -2.78 12.81 8.93
CA PRO A 23 -2.89 11.60 9.75
C PRO A 23 -4.08 10.75 9.28
N GLY A 24 -3.80 9.49 8.91
CA GLY A 24 -4.79 8.53 8.38
C GLY A 24 -4.75 8.28 6.87
N SER A 25 -3.97 9.05 6.09
CA SER A 25 -3.90 8.84 4.63
C SER A 25 -3.19 7.55 4.19
N SER A 26 -2.45 6.89 5.09
CA SER A 26 -1.84 5.58 4.83
C SER A 26 -2.88 4.46 4.62
N LEU A 27 -4.15 4.69 4.95
CA LEU A 27 -5.26 3.76 4.75
C LEU A 27 -5.93 3.86 3.38
N HIS A 28 -5.49 4.77 2.50
CA HIS A 28 -6.11 4.94 1.18
C HIS A 28 -5.73 3.77 0.26
N PRO A 29 -6.69 3.14 -0.46
CA PRO A 29 -6.43 1.96 -1.30
C PRO A 29 -5.39 2.21 -2.41
N THR A 30 -5.21 3.46 -2.82
CA THR A 30 -4.18 3.88 -3.77
C THR A 30 -2.76 3.70 -3.23
N PHE A 31 -2.53 3.97 -1.94
CA PHE A 31 -1.21 3.81 -1.33
C PHE A 31 -0.79 2.33 -1.30
N LEU A 32 -1.74 1.45 -1.01
CA LEU A 32 -1.53 0.01 -1.05
C LEU A 32 -1.12 -0.48 -2.44
N LEU A 33 -1.74 0.07 -3.49
CA LEU A 33 -1.41 -0.27 -4.88
C LEU A 33 0.00 0.21 -5.23
N ILE A 34 0.38 1.43 -4.82
CA ILE A 34 1.73 1.97 -5.05
C ILE A 34 2.79 1.10 -4.34
N VAL A 35 2.55 0.71 -3.08
CA VAL A 35 3.47 -0.14 -2.32
C VAL A 35 3.59 -1.53 -2.96
N ASP A 36 2.48 -2.16 -3.34
CA ASP A 36 2.48 -3.44 -4.05
C ASP A 36 3.26 -3.35 -5.38
N GLY A 37 3.06 -2.27 -6.14
CA GLY A 37 3.82 -1.99 -7.36
C GLY A 37 5.32 -1.80 -7.10
N ALA A 38 5.71 -1.11 -6.02
CA ALA A 38 7.11 -0.95 -5.65
C ALA A 38 7.78 -2.29 -5.31
N PHE A 39 7.08 -3.19 -4.61
CA PHE A 39 7.55 -4.55 -4.35
C PHE A 39 7.74 -5.35 -5.63
N VAL A 40 6.77 -5.31 -6.57
CA VAL A 40 6.89 -6.01 -7.87
C VAL A 40 8.10 -5.50 -8.67
N VAL A 41 8.33 -4.18 -8.70
CA VAL A 41 9.49 -3.59 -9.36
C VAL A 41 10.79 -4.05 -8.68
N LEU A 42 10.83 -4.07 -7.35
CA LEU A 42 11.98 -4.53 -6.58
C LEU A 42 12.28 -6.02 -6.84
N PHE A 43 11.27 -6.88 -6.85
CA PHE A 43 11.38 -8.29 -7.21
C PHE A 43 11.98 -8.45 -8.61
N LEU A 44 11.49 -7.68 -9.59
CA LEU A 44 11.99 -7.71 -10.96
C LEU A 44 13.46 -7.28 -11.02
N VAL A 45 13.86 -6.28 -10.24
CA VAL A 45 15.27 -5.88 -10.09
C VAL A 45 16.11 -7.01 -9.49
N PHE A 46 15.62 -7.72 -8.48
CA PHE A 46 16.33 -8.89 -7.95
C PHE A 46 16.42 -10.05 -8.94
N VAL A 47 15.39 -10.30 -9.76
CA VAL A 47 15.44 -11.30 -10.84
C VAL A 47 16.49 -10.90 -11.88
N ALA A 48 16.52 -9.64 -12.30
CA ALA A 48 17.52 -9.13 -13.23
C ALA A 48 18.95 -9.25 -12.65
N LEU A 49 19.14 -8.88 -11.38
CA LEU A 49 20.42 -9.02 -10.66
C LEU A 49 20.82 -10.50 -10.49
N ALA A 50 19.87 -11.41 -10.25
CA ALA A 50 20.14 -12.84 -10.14
C ALA A 50 20.70 -13.39 -11.46
N PHE A 51 20.16 -12.91 -12.59
CA PHE A 51 20.65 -13.27 -13.92
C PHE A 51 22.04 -12.69 -14.21
N VAL A 52 22.25 -11.39 -13.93
CA VAL A 52 23.55 -10.71 -14.17
C VAL A 52 24.66 -11.27 -13.27
N THR A 53 24.34 -11.62 -12.02
CA THR A 53 25.33 -12.08 -11.02
C THR A 53 25.56 -13.60 -11.06
N SER A 54 25.02 -14.31 -12.07
CA SER A 54 25.20 -15.75 -12.22
C SER A 54 24.72 -16.58 -11.01
N GLY A 55 23.66 -16.14 -10.32
CA GLY A 55 22.99 -16.91 -9.27
C GLY A 55 23.71 -16.97 -7.91
N ASN A 56 24.33 -15.87 -7.46
CA ASN A 56 24.93 -15.80 -6.12
C ASN A 56 23.85 -15.99 -5.03
N PHE A 57 24.10 -16.87 -4.05
CA PHE A 57 23.21 -17.16 -2.92
C PHE A 57 22.73 -15.91 -2.17
N HIS A 58 23.55 -14.85 -2.14
CA HIS A 58 23.17 -13.57 -1.55
C HIS A 58 21.90 -12.97 -2.18
N VAL A 59 21.72 -13.10 -3.50
CA VAL A 59 20.55 -12.55 -4.21
C VAL A 59 19.28 -13.33 -3.86
N PHE A 60 19.40 -14.64 -3.63
CA PHE A 60 18.27 -15.46 -3.14
C PHE A 60 17.84 -15.06 -1.73
N ALA A 61 18.79 -14.76 -0.84
CA ALA A 61 18.48 -14.28 0.51
C ALA A 61 17.73 -12.93 0.47
N LEU A 62 18.17 -12.00 -0.39
CA LEU A 62 17.50 -10.71 -0.57
C LEU A 62 16.07 -10.87 -1.10
N MET A 63 15.86 -11.76 -2.08
CA MET A 63 14.54 -12.09 -2.61
C MET A 63 13.60 -12.71 -1.55
N ALA A 64 14.12 -13.61 -0.72
CA ALA A 64 13.33 -14.21 0.37
C ALA A 64 12.91 -13.17 1.41
N ILE A 65 13.81 -12.26 1.80
CA ILE A 65 13.52 -11.18 2.75
C ILE A 65 12.48 -10.22 2.16
N GLU A 66 12.58 -9.90 0.88
CA GLU A 66 11.62 -9.07 0.16
C GLU A 66 10.22 -9.67 0.13
N LEU A 67 10.08 -10.97 -0.17
CA LEU A 67 8.78 -11.67 -0.09
C LEU A 67 8.22 -11.71 1.33
N CYS A 68 9.09 -11.87 2.33
CA CYS A 68 8.71 -11.81 3.74
C CYS A 68 8.19 -10.41 4.11
N LEU A 69 8.86 -9.35 3.63
CA LEU A 69 8.45 -7.96 3.82
C LEU A 69 7.10 -7.70 3.14
N TRP A 70 6.92 -8.13 1.89
CA TRP A 70 5.67 -7.98 1.15
C TRP A 70 4.50 -8.65 1.86
N THR A 71 4.71 -9.88 2.36
CA THR A 71 3.70 -10.62 3.13
C THR A 71 3.36 -9.89 4.43
N SER A 72 4.37 -9.38 5.15
CA SER A 72 4.17 -8.60 6.37
C SER A 72 3.32 -7.35 6.14
N VAL A 73 3.56 -6.62 5.04
CA VAL A 73 2.73 -5.46 4.67
C VAL A 73 1.29 -5.89 4.36
N LYS A 74 1.08 -6.94 3.55
CA LYS A 74 -0.29 -7.42 3.24
C LYS A 74 -1.04 -7.84 4.49
N TRP A 75 -0.35 -8.51 5.42
CA TRP A 75 -0.92 -8.88 6.72
C TRP A 75 -1.27 -7.66 7.56
N PHE A 76 -0.35 -6.70 7.68
CA PHE A 76 -0.57 -5.45 8.42
C PHE A 76 -1.79 -4.69 7.90
N VAL A 77 -1.96 -4.61 6.58
CA VAL A 77 -3.10 -3.96 5.93
C VAL A 77 -4.41 -4.71 6.19
N SER A 78 -4.36 -6.04 6.15
CA SER A 78 -5.51 -6.86 6.52
C SER A 78 -5.89 -6.65 7.98
N GLU A 79 -4.91 -6.45 8.86
CA GLU A 79 -5.14 -6.20 10.28
C GLU A 79 -5.72 -4.82 10.52
N LEU A 80 -5.23 -3.79 9.83
CA LEU A 80 -5.80 -2.44 9.86
C LEU A 80 -7.27 -2.41 9.40
N LYS A 81 -7.65 -3.22 8.41
CA LYS A 81 -9.05 -3.34 7.97
C LYS A 81 -9.96 -4.00 9.01
N LYS A 82 -9.41 -4.81 9.91
CA LYS A 82 -10.18 -5.45 10.99
C LYS A 82 -10.39 -4.52 12.19
N VAL A 83 -9.59 -3.47 12.33
CA VAL A 83 -9.82 -2.43 13.33
C VAL A 83 -11.03 -1.62 12.86
N PRO A 84 -12.20 -1.76 13.52
CA PRO A 84 -13.38 -1.03 13.09
C PRO A 84 -13.15 0.45 13.40
N VAL A 85 -13.16 1.29 12.36
CA VAL A 85 -13.72 2.63 12.59
C VAL A 85 -15.17 2.35 12.92
N GLN A 86 -15.50 2.50 14.20
CA GLN A 86 -16.85 2.44 14.71
C GLN A 86 -17.65 3.57 14.05
N VAL A 87 -18.24 3.29 12.89
CA VAL A 87 -19.27 4.13 12.30
C VAL A 87 -20.53 3.28 12.27
N GLU A 88 -21.33 3.46 13.32
CA GLU A 88 -22.78 3.31 13.31
C GLU A 88 -23.32 1.92 12.96
N THR A 89 -23.28 1.00 13.92
CA THR A 89 -24.46 0.13 14.16
C THR A 89 -24.65 -0.04 15.67
N GLU A 90 -24.76 1.09 16.36
CA GLU A 90 -25.76 1.19 17.42
C GLU A 90 -27.02 1.80 16.76
N ARG A 91 -28.22 1.53 17.29
CA ARG A 91 -29.48 2.27 17.03
C ARG A 91 -30.52 1.79 16.00
N HIS A 92 -30.63 0.50 15.69
CA HIS A 92 -31.95 -0.08 15.36
C HIS A 92 -31.96 -1.52 15.90
N GLU A 93 -32.24 -1.75 17.18
CA GLU A 93 -33.59 -2.18 17.57
C GLU A 93 -33.84 -1.85 19.06
N GLY A 94 -34.19 -0.59 19.30
CA GLY A 94 -34.77 -0.13 20.56
C GLY A 94 -36.04 0.64 20.25
N LYS A 95 -37.17 -0.05 20.12
CA LYS A 95 -38.50 0.49 20.43
C LYS A 95 -39.47 -0.68 20.71
N PRO A 96 -40.57 -0.46 21.43
CA PRO A 96 -40.67 -0.66 22.87
C PRO A 96 -41.80 -1.65 23.20
N LYS A 97 -41.91 -2.03 24.47
CA LYS A 97 -43.14 -2.66 24.98
C LYS A 97 -44.27 -1.62 25.02
N GLU A 98 -45.22 -1.75 24.10
CA GLU A 98 -46.59 -1.18 24.07
C GLU A 98 -47.39 -2.27 23.31
N GLU A 99 -48.45 -2.94 23.78
CA GLU A 99 -49.34 -2.84 24.95
C GLU A 99 -49.79 -4.27 25.36
#